data_AF-A0A496SF32-F1
#
_entry.id   AF-A0A496SF32-F1
#
_cell.length_a   1.000
_cell.length_b   1.000
_cell.length_c   1.000
_cell.angle_alpha   90.00
_cell.angle_beta   90.00
_cell.angle_gamma   90.00
#
_symmetry.space_group_name_H-M   'P 1'
#
loop_
_entity.id
_entity.type
_entity.pdbx_description
1 polymer ?
#
loop_
_entity_poly.entity_id
_entity_poly.type
_entity_poly.pdbx_seq_one_letter_code
_entity_poly.pdbx_strand_id
1 'polypeptide(L)'
;MPPVNDYKCNKCGYSLPSGWGGYMYVIDNSGKRIVCPHPGEMWTVFKVLGENASEEIIKARTGFNSYCVCLTCLHQFELDIGDDEKADRSWRYYYGATMRRDERRCPHCKSPNVKTVSELIGEPCPKCKEGTIIEIETGIIT
;
A
#
# COMPACT_ATOMS: atom_id res chain seq x y z
N MET A 1 0.00 -0.45 -18.20
CA MET A 1 0.17 -0.70 -16.76
C MET A 1 1.63 -0.52 -16.40
N PRO A 2 1.94 0.12 -15.26
CA PRO A 2 3.33 0.21 -14.82
C PRO A 2 3.87 -1.18 -14.45
N PRO A 3 5.15 -1.45 -14.68
CA PRO A 3 5.78 -2.70 -14.27
C PRO A 3 5.79 -2.84 -12.73
N VAL A 4 5.84 -4.09 -12.26
CA VAL A 4 6.06 -4.42 -10.86
C VAL A 4 7.48 -4.05 -10.46
N ASN A 5 7.66 -3.51 -9.26
CA ASN A 5 8.97 -3.14 -8.74
C ASN A 5 9.40 -4.02 -7.57
N ASP A 6 10.69 -4.31 -7.53
CA ASP A 6 11.38 -4.83 -6.36
C ASP A 6 11.99 -3.67 -5.57
N TYR A 7 12.00 -3.80 -4.25
CA TYR A 7 12.55 -2.80 -3.34
C TYR A 7 13.61 -3.45 -2.46
N LYS A 8 14.87 -3.01 -2.57
CA LYS A 8 15.96 -3.60 -1.79
C LYS A 8 17.05 -2.61 -1.41
N CYS A 9 17.78 -2.92 -0.34
CA CYS A 9 19.00 -2.19 0.00
C CYS A 9 20.13 -2.55 -0.98
N ASN A 10 20.78 -1.53 -1.55
CA ASN A 10 21.92 -1.70 -2.45
C ASN A 10 23.21 -2.22 -1.77
N LYS A 11 23.24 -2.31 -0.43
CA LYS A 11 24.41 -2.77 0.34
C LYS A 11 24.21 -4.10 1.05
N CYS A 12 23.16 -4.22 1.88
CA CYS A 12 22.94 -5.42 2.70
C CYS A 12 21.90 -6.40 2.14
N GLY A 13 21.29 -6.09 0.98
CA GLY A 13 20.28 -6.95 0.36
C GLY A 13 18.97 -7.08 1.13
N TYR A 14 18.71 -6.21 2.12
CA TYR A 14 17.41 -6.17 2.81
C TYR A 14 16.30 -5.86 1.81
N SER A 15 15.38 -6.81 1.63
CA SER A 15 14.25 -6.69 0.70
C SER A 15 12.97 -6.28 1.42
N LEU A 16 12.17 -5.45 0.73
CA LEU A 16 10.81 -5.07 1.10
C LEU A 16 9.82 -5.74 0.11
N PRO A 17 8.50 -5.71 0.38
CA PRO A 17 7.54 -6.39 -0.48
C PRO A 17 7.50 -5.78 -1.89
N SER A 18 7.61 -6.64 -2.91
CA SER A 18 7.51 -6.25 -4.31
C SER A 18 6.07 -5.86 -4.70
N GLY A 19 5.92 -5.02 -5.73
CA GLY A 19 4.62 -4.56 -6.23
C GLY A 19 4.65 -3.09 -6.59
N TRP A 20 3.49 -2.43 -6.50
CA TRP A 20 3.33 -0.99 -6.71
C TRP A 20 3.25 -0.20 -5.39
N GLY A 21 3.93 -0.71 -4.36
CA GLY A 21 3.93 -0.13 -3.01
C GLY A 21 2.68 -0.40 -2.18
N GLY A 22 1.71 -1.14 -2.71
CA GLY A 22 0.48 -1.53 -2.02
C GLY A 22 -0.58 -2.04 -2.98
N TYR A 23 -1.82 -2.17 -2.50
CA TYR A 23 -2.95 -2.62 -3.30
C TYR A 23 -4.28 -2.04 -2.83
N MET A 24 -5.24 -1.94 -3.76
CA MET A 24 -6.61 -1.56 -3.46
C MET A 24 -7.35 -2.71 -2.78
N TYR A 25 -8.29 -2.37 -1.90
CA TYR A 25 -9.23 -3.33 -1.32
C TYR A 25 -10.64 -2.76 -1.27
N VAL A 26 -11.61 -3.65 -1.08
CA VAL A 26 -13.01 -3.32 -0.75
C VAL A 26 -13.41 -4.02 0.54
N ILE A 27 -14.15 -3.34 1.40
CA ILE A 27 -14.66 -3.89 2.65
C ILE A 27 -15.96 -4.63 2.36
N ASP A 28 -16.08 -5.91 2.73
CA ASP A 28 -17.31 -6.70 2.61
C ASP A 28 -18.32 -6.42 3.76
N ASN A 29 -19.49 -7.05 3.73
CA ASN A 29 -20.55 -6.77 4.71
C ASN A 29 -20.20 -7.24 6.14
N SER A 30 -19.16 -8.05 6.30
CA SER A 30 -18.62 -8.46 7.61
C SER A 30 -17.56 -7.50 8.16
N GLY A 31 -17.19 -6.48 7.38
CA GLY A 31 -16.10 -5.56 7.72
C GLY A 31 -14.71 -6.06 7.30
N LYS A 32 -14.63 -7.18 6.58
CA LYS A 32 -13.35 -7.74 6.12
C LYS A 32 -12.87 -7.02 4.86
N ARG A 33 -11.58 -6.70 4.81
CA ARG A 33 -10.91 -6.19 3.60
C ARG A 33 -10.69 -7.34 2.60
N ILE A 34 -11.24 -7.17 1.40
CA ILE A 34 -11.08 -8.06 0.25
C ILE A 34 -10.15 -7.38 -0.76
N VAL A 35 -9.04 -8.03 -1.10
CA VAL A 35 -8.07 -7.52 -2.07
C VAL A 35 -8.75 -7.36 -3.43
N CYS A 36 -8.60 -6.19 -4.05
CA CYS A 36 -8.99 -5.93 -5.42
C CYS A 36 -7.76 -6.11 -6.31
N PRO A 37 -7.62 -7.21 -7.08
CA PRO A 37 -6.45 -7.44 -7.90
C PRO A 37 -6.34 -6.41 -9.01
N HIS A 38 -5.12 -5.92 -9.26
CA HIS A 38 -4.80 -5.15 -10.45
C HIS A 38 -4.30 -6.11 -11.54
N PRO A 39 -4.73 -5.96 -12.81
CA PRO A 39 -5.72 -4.99 -13.28
C PRO A 39 -7.15 -5.48 -13.05
N GLY A 40 -8.09 -4.54 -12.98
CA GLY A 40 -9.52 -4.85 -12.90
C GLY A 40 -10.07 -4.82 -11.48
N GLU A 41 -9.52 -3.95 -10.63
CA GLU A 41 -9.90 -3.80 -9.23
C GLU A 41 -11.42 -3.65 -9.06
N MET A 42 -12.04 -2.88 -9.95
CA MET A 42 -13.48 -2.61 -9.95
C MET A 42 -14.34 -3.86 -10.13
N TRP A 43 -13.84 -4.92 -10.77
CA TRP A 43 -14.57 -6.19 -10.85
C TRP A 43 -14.79 -6.80 -9.47
N THR A 44 -13.77 -6.72 -8.59
CA THR A 44 -13.91 -7.19 -7.22
C THR A 44 -14.84 -6.27 -6.43
N VAL A 45 -14.73 -4.95 -6.64
CA VAL A 45 -15.64 -3.97 -6.02
C VAL A 45 -17.09 -4.30 -6.37
N PHE A 46 -17.43 -4.44 -7.64
CA PHE A 46 -18.80 -4.75 -8.07
C PHE A 46 -19.26 -6.14 -7.64
N LYS A 47 -18.36 -7.13 -7.59
CA LYS A 47 -18.68 -8.46 -7.06
C LYS A 47 -19.05 -8.42 -5.57
N VAL A 48 -18.40 -7.56 -4.79
CA VAL A 48 -18.63 -7.44 -3.33
C VAL A 48 -19.79 -6.50 -2.99
N LEU A 49 -19.92 -5.39 -3.72
CA LEU A 49 -20.90 -4.33 -3.44
C LEU A 49 -22.18 -4.44 -4.28
N GLY A 50 -22.15 -5.21 -5.36
CA GLY A 50 -23.18 -5.26 -6.39
C GLY A 50 -22.86 -4.32 -7.57
N GLU A 51 -23.30 -4.71 -8.78
CA GLU A 51 -23.05 -3.95 -10.03
C GLU A 51 -23.67 -2.54 -10.03
N ASN A 52 -24.73 -2.34 -9.24
CA ASN A 52 -25.43 -1.06 -9.11
C ASN A 52 -25.01 -0.27 -7.86
N ALA A 53 -23.86 -0.59 -7.24
CA ALA A 53 -23.37 0.15 -6.08
C ALA A 53 -23.16 1.63 -6.42
N SER A 54 -23.68 2.53 -5.58
CA SER A 54 -23.49 3.97 -5.77
C SER A 54 -22.03 4.37 -5.56
N GLU A 55 -21.62 5.49 -6.17
CA GLU A 55 -20.29 6.05 -6.00
C GLU A 55 -19.96 6.33 -4.52
N GLU A 56 -20.95 6.78 -3.75
CA GLU A 56 -20.82 7.01 -2.31
C GLU A 56 -20.47 5.72 -1.56
N ILE A 57 -21.16 4.61 -1.86
CA ILE A 57 -20.90 3.31 -1.25
C ILE A 57 -19.52 2.79 -1.65
N ILE A 58 -19.14 2.95 -2.92
CA ILE A 58 -17.82 2.57 -3.41
C ILE A 58 -16.76 3.32 -2.61
N LYS A 59 -16.76 4.66 -2.63
CA LYS A 59 -15.81 5.50 -1.90
C LYS A 59 -15.76 5.17 -0.40
N ALA A 60 -16.91 4.93 0.22
CA ALA A 60 -16.99 4.61 1.64
C ALA A 60 -16.39 3.24 1.99
N ARG A 61 -16.34 2.30 1.05
CA ARG A 61 -15.94 0.90 1.28
C ARG A 61 -14.65 0.50 0.60
N THR A 62 -14.09 1.31 -0.28
CA THR A 62 -12.78 1.09 -0.88
C THR A 62 -11.68 1.84 -0.13
N GLY A 63 -10.48 1.27 -0.19
CA GLY A 63 -9.29 1.78 0.47
C GLY A 63 -8.02 1.28 -0.19
N PHE A 64 -6.86 1.71 0.31
CA PHE A 64 -5.55 1.30 -0.22
C PHE A 64 -4.62 0.84 0.90
N ASN A 65 -4.26 -0.42 0.89
CA ASN A 65 -3.25 -0.96 1.80
C ASN A 65 -1.86 -0.66 1.26
N SER A 66 -1.09 0.16 1.98
CA SER A 66 0.30 0.45 1.68
C SER A 66 1.22 -0.58 2.33
N TYR A 67 2.24 -1.05 1.60
CA TYR A 67 3.31 -1.87 2.16
C TYR A 67 4.17 -1.02 3.09
N CYS A 68 4.16 -1.38 4.37
CA CYS A 68 4.82 -0.64 5.44
C CYS A 68 5.92 -1.47 6.09
N VAL A 69 6.88 -0.77 6.70
CA VAL A 69 7.90 -1.35 7.55
C VAL A 69 8.08 -0.50 8.81
N CYS A 70 8.19 -1.16 9.96
CA CYS A 70 8.56 -0.50 11.20
C CYS A 70 10.07 -0.27 11.24
N LEU A 71 10.51 0.98 11.38
CA LEU A 71 11.94 1.30 11.47
C LEU A 71 12.56 0.97 12.83
N THR A 72 11.73 0.59 13.82
CA THR A 72 12.18 0.13 15.14
C THR A 72 12.44 -1.37 15.18
N CYS A 73 11.52 -2.21 14.68
CA CYS A 73 11.64 -3.67 14.75
C CYS A 73 11.79 -4.38 13.40
N LEU A 74 11.81 -3.62 12.29
CA LEU A 74 11.89 -4.11 10.91
C LEU A 74 10.74 -5.04 10.47
N HIS A 75 9.69 -5.18 11.27
CA HIS A 75 8.50 -5.91 10.89
C HIS A 75 7.83 -5.22 9.69
N GLN A 76 7.50 -6.01 8.67
CA GLN A 76 6.81 -5.59 7.45
C GLN A 76 5.34 -6.00 7.55
N PHE A 77 4.43 -5.10 7.17
CA PHE A 77 2.98 -5.28 7.31
C PHE A 77 2.25 -4.25 6.43
N GLU A 78 0.95 -4.41 6.26
CA GLU A 78 0.12 -3.48 5.50
C GLU A 78 -0.71 -2.57 6.41
N LEU A 79 -0.88 -1.32 6.00
CA LEU A 79 -1.81 -0.37 6.62
C LEU A 79 -2.45 0.51 5.56
N ASP A 80 -3.71 0.86 5.77
CA ASP A 80 -4.40 1.94 5.08
C ASP A 80 -4.17 3.27 5.81
N ILE A 81 -2.98 3.82 5.59
CA ILE A 81 -2.55 5.08 6.18
C ILE A 81 -3.06 6.31 5.40
N GLY A 82 -3.86 6.11 4.35
CA GLY A 82 -4.26 7.14 3.41
C GLY A 82 -3.08 7.72 2.61
N ASP A 83 -3.39 8.65 1.72
CA ASP A 83 -2.37 9.50 1.11
C ASP A 83 -2.27 10.81 1.91
N ASP A 84 -1.07 11.37 2.03
CA ASP A 84 -0.89 12.77 2.45
C ASP A 84 -1.60 13.65 1.39
N GLU A 85 -2.19 14.79 1.76
CA GLU A 85 -3.20 15.60 1.03
C GLU A 85 -2.95 15.92 -0.48
N LYS A 86 -1.79 15.54 -1.03
CA LYS A 86 -1.32 15.72 -2.42
C LYS A 86 -1.83 14.68 -3.43
N ALA A 87 -2.74 13.79 -3.04
CA ALA A 87 -3.32 12.78 -3.94
C ALA A 87 -4.51 13.29 -4.77
N ASP A 88 -4.77 14.59 -4.80
CA ASP A 88 -5.87 15.24 -5.55
C ASP A 88 -5.93 14.85 -7.04
N ARG A 89 -4.81 14.40 -7.63
CA ARG A 89 -4.70 13.94 -9.03
C ARG A 89 -4.37 12.44 -9.18
N SER A 90 -4.37 11.68 -8.08
CA SER A 90 -4.12 10.25 -8.09
C SER A 90 -5.43 9.49 -8.36
N TRP A 91 -5.36 8.39 -9.11
CA TRP A 91 -6.52 7.51 -9.35
C TRP A 91 -7.14 6.98 -8.04
N ARG A 92 -6.36 6.96 -6.95
CA ARG A 92 -6.84 6.60 -5.60
C ARG A 92 -7.89 7.59 -5.09
N TYR A 93 -7.81 8.87 -5.48
CA TYR A 93 -8.77 9.89 -5.06
C TYR A 93 -10.18 9.59 -5.58
N TYR A 94 -10.28 9.20 -6.85
CA TYR A 94 -11.58 8.96 -7.50
C TYR A 94 -12.38 7.85 -6.79
N TYR A 95 -11.69 6.83 -6.25
CA TYR A 95 -12.29 5.71 -5.55
C TYR A 95 -12.19 5.80 -4.01
N GLY A 96 -11.95 6.98 -3.43
CA GLY A 96 -11.92 7.14 -1.96
C GLY A 96 -10.77 6.39 -1.26
N ALA A 97 -9.80 5.88 -2.03
CA ALA A 97 -8.67 5.11 -1.57
C ALA A 97 -7.52 5.99 -1.02
N THR A 98 -7.83 7.25 -0.71
CA THR A 98 -6.94 8.24 -0.07
C THR A 98 -7.28 8.44 1.40
N MET A 99 -8.45 7.97 1.87
CA MET A 99 -8.89 8.15 3.24
C MET A 99 -8.09 7.26 4.18
N ARG A 100 -7.43 7.86 5.17
CA ARG A 100 -6.78 7.11 6.24
C ARG A 100 -7.80 6.35 7.08
N ARG A 101 -7.59 5.04 7.22
CA ARG A 101 -8.45 4.15 8.03
C ARG A 101 -7.69 3.48 9.16
N ASP A 102 -6.36 3.39 9.06
CA ASP A 102 -5.52 2.80 10.08
C ASP A 102 -4.66 3.83 10.82
N GLU A 103 -4.39 3.54 12.09
CA GLU A 103 -3.37 4.26 12.83
C GLU A 103 -1.98 3.85 12.33
N ARG A 104 -1.12 4.82 12.02
CA ARG A 104 0.28 4.61 11.62
C ARG A 104 1.13 4.14 12.81
N ARG A 105 0.94 2.88 13.22
CA ARG A 105 1.71 2.20 14.26
C ARG A 105 2.00 0.76 13.87
N CYS A 106 3.15 0.27 14.32
CA CYS A 106 3.52 -1.13 14.11
C CYS A 106 2.62 -2.08 14.93
N PRO A 107 1.99 -3.09 14.32
CA PRO A 107 1.17 -4.05 15.05
C PRO A 107 2.00 -4.91 16.01
N HIS A 108 3.29 -5.13 15.69
CA HIS A 108 4.21 -5.96 16.45
C HIS A 108 4.78 -5.24 17.68
N CYS A 109 5.41 -4.06 17.52
CA CYS A 109 6.08 -3.36 18.64
C CYS A 109 5.42 -2.05 19.08
N LYS A 110 4.27 -1.68 18.49
CA LYS A 110 3.49 -0.45 18.78
C LYS A 110 4.20 0.88 18.52
N SER A 111 5.43 0.83 18.00
CA SER A 111 6.18 2.03 17.60
C SER A 111 5.43 2.82 16.52
N PRO A 112 5.37 4.16 16.62
CA PRO A 112 4.84 5.02 15.55
C PRO A 112 5.84 5.20 14.39
N ASN A 113 7.08 4.69 14.52
CA ASN A 113 8.12 4.84 13.52
C ASN A 113 7.92 3.84 12.37
N VAL A 114 6.94 4.12 11.53
CA VAL A 114 6.52 3.30 10.38
C VAL A 114 6.69 4.13 9.12
N LYS A 115 7.31 3.57 8.08
CA LYS A 115 7.34 4.14 6.73
C LYS A 115 6.77 3.15 5.73
N THR A 116 6.17 3.65 4.67
CA THR A 116 5.84 2.88 3.46
C THR A 116 7.11 2.54 2.70
N VAL A 117 7.02 1.56 1.79
CA VAL A 117 8.12 1.27 0.86
C VAL A 117 8.45 2.48 -0.02
N SER A 118 7.43 3.22 -0.48
CA SER A 118 7.62 4.42 -1.32
C SER A 118 8.35 5.54 -0.57
N GLU A 119 8.04 5.78 0.70
CA GLU A 119 8.74 6.75 1.55
C GLU A 119 10.18 6.33 1.91
N LEU A 120 10.56 5.08 1.65
CA LEU A 120 11.91 4.59 1.89
C LEU A 120 12.81 4.63 0.66
N ILE A 121 12.28 4.79 -0.55
CA ILE A 121 13.09 4.88 -1.77
C ILE A 121 14.04 6.09 -1.64
N GLY A 122 15.34 5.86 -1.83
CA GLY A 122 16.38 6.88 -1.66
C GLY A 122 16.82 7.13 -0.21
N GLU A 123 16.14 6.56 0.78
CA GLU A 123 16.48 6.72 2.19
C GLU A 123 17.53 5.71 2.68
N PRO A 124 18.25 6.01 3.77
CA PRO A 124 19.12 5.05 4.43
C PRO A 124 18.38 3.78 4.83
N CYS A 125 19.00 2.63 4.55
CA CYS A 125 18.43 1.33 4.85
C CYS A 125 18.18 1.18 6.36
N PRO A 126 16.95 0.84 6.78
CA PRO A 126 16.64 0.74 8.20
C PRO A 126 17.36 -0.43 8.88
N LYS A 127 17.83 -1.43 8.13
CA LYS A 127 18.56 -2.59 8.63
C LYS A 127 20.04 -2.31 8.85
N CYS A 128 20.78 -1.87 7.82
CA CYS A 128 22.23 -1.71 7.92
C CYS A 128 22.70 -0.26 8.15
N LYS A 129 21.82 0.74 8.02
CA LYS A 129 22.11 2.19 8.17
C LYS A 129 23.15 2.77 7.19
N GLU A 130 23.82 1.94 6.40
CA GLU A 130 24.90 2.35 5.50
C GLU A 130 24.50 2.35 4.03
N GLY A 131 23.62 1.44 3.62
CA GLY A 131 23.12 1.38 2.25
C GLY A 131 21.87 2.23 2.05
N THR A 132 21.40 2.30 0.82
CA THR A 132 20.19 3.02 0.42
C THR A 132 19.15 2.04 -0.09
N ILE A 133 17.87 2.26 0.20
CA ILE A 133 16.79 1.49 -0.43
C ILE A 133 16.58 2.01 -1.85
N ILE A 134 16.64 1.11 -2.82
CA ILE A 134 16.44 1.40 -4.24
C ILE A 134 15.21 0.66 -4.76
N GLU A 135 14.54 1.29 -5.72
CA GLU A 135 13.49 0.69 -6.54
C GLU A 135 14.12 0.08 -7.79
N ILE A 136 13.68 -1.13 -8.15
CA ILE A 136 14.19 -1.89 -9.30
C ILE A 136 12.99 -2.36 -10.10
N GLU A 137 12.89 -1.88 -11.33
CA GLU A 137 11.90 -2.35 -12.29
C GLU A 137 12.16 -3.82 -12.64
N THR A 138 11.15 -4.68 -12.45
CA THR A 138 11.30 -6.12 -12.71
C THR A 138 11.05 -6.50 -14.18
N GLY A 139 10.43 -5.60 -14.95
CA GLY A 139 9.93 -5.88 -16.30
C GLY A 139 8.65 -6.74 -16.32
N ILE A 140 8.17 -7.20 -15.16
CA ILE A 140 6.91 -7.95 -15.07
C ILE A 140 5.74 -6.97 -15.15
N ILE A 141 4.80 -7.23 -16.06
CA ILE A 141 3.53 -6.52 -16.19
C ILE A 141 2.44 -7.53 -15.84
N THR A 142 1.75 -7.34 -14.70
CA THR A 142 0.71 -8.25 -14.21
C THR A 142 -0.63 -7.56 -14.14
#